data_AF-A1CHX3-F1
#
_entry.id   AF-A1CHX3-F1
#
_cell.length_a   1.000
_cell.length_b   1.000
_cell.length_c   1.000
_cell.angle_alpha   90.00
_cell.angle_beta   90.00
_cell.angle_gamma   90.00
#
_symmetry.space_group_name_H-M   'P 1'
#
loop_
_entity.id
_entity.type
_entity.pdbx_description
1 polymer ?
#
loop_
_entity_poly.entity_id
_entity_poly.type
_entity_poly.pdbx_seq_one_letter_code
_entity_poly.pdbx_strand_id
1 'polypeptide(L)'
;MPAVGPRVSKEEFMQALGLNSHDPQHEQYYRAMRDEAIIVYNRMNQDTSDLLDSVRNDPNTRPPFFWHHIRPERQRWGIMEISRNAGPLTRSLFERGSTTGEYGPNWVAGWLLYSVFRSRDVRNNRNRRKGDDHGHDSKREKQAQSDTGLTKKYYDPVRNG
;
A
#
# COMPACT_ATOMS: atom_id res chain seq x y z
N MET A 1 -15.92 17.64 -12.55
CA MET A 1 -14.54 17.12 -12.45
C MET A 1 -14.49 15.78 -13.17
N PRO A 2 -13.52 15.53 -14.06
CA PRO A 2 -13.45 14.25 -14.76
C PRO A 2 -13.09 13.13 -13.79
N ALA A 3 -13.78 11.99 -13.88
CA ALA A 3 -13.43 10.80 -13.13
C ALA A 3 -12.05 10.30 -13.59
N VAL A 4 -11.17 9.95 -12.64
CA VAL A 4 -9.86 9.37 -12.96
C VAL A 4 -9.86 7.86 -12.78
N GLY A 5 -9.09 7.17 -13.62
CA GLY A 5 -8.93 5.73 -13.55
C GLY A 5 -8.09 5.29 -12.35
N PRO A 6 -8.18 4.01 -11.91
CA PRO A 6 -7.51 3.50 -10.70
C PRO A 6 -5.97 3.49 -10.77
N ARG A 7 -5.38 3.78 -11.95
CA ARG A 7 -3.93 3.74 -12.17
C ARG A 7 -3.24 5.10 -12.06
N VAL A 8 -4.00 6.19 -11.93
CA VAL A 8 -3.41 7.52 -11.79
C VAL A 8 -2.66 7.66 -10.46
N SER A 9 -1.73 8.61 -10.40
CA SER A 9 -0.94 8.87 -9.18
C SER A 9 -1.81 9.41 -8.04
N LYS A 10 -1.29 9.37 -6.81
CA LYS A 10 -1.97 9.98 -5.65
C LYS A 10 -2.20 11.48 -5.87
N GLU A 11 -1.19 12.16 -6.42
CA GLU A 11 -1.25 13.60 -6.69
C GLU A 11 -2.37 13.92 -7.70
N GLU A 12 -2.43 13.20 -8.81
CA GLU A 12 -3.47 13.38 -9.83
C GLU A 12 -4.87 13.05 -9.29
N PHE A 13 -4.99 12.00 -8.46
CA PHE A 13 -6.23 11.68 -7.74
C PHE A 13 -6.68 12.82 -6.82
N MET A 14 -5.76 13.39 -6.02
CA MET A 14 -6.07 14.49 -5.12
C MET A 14 -6.45 15.75 -5.90
N GLN A 15 -5.70 16.07 -6.96
CA GLN A 15 -6.02 17.20 -7.84
C GLN A 15 -7.40 17.04 -8.48
N ALA A 16 -7.79 15.84 -8.92
CA ALA A 16 -9.12 15.56 -9.47
C ALA A 16 -10.26 15.76 -8.45
N LEU A 17 -9.97 15.69 -7.15
CA LEU A 17 -10.88 16.03 -6.05
C LEU A 17 -10.83 17.50 -5.61
N GLY A 18 -9.99 18.32 -6.25
CA GLY A 18 -9.71 19.69 -5.83
C GLY A 18 -8.88 19.77 -4.55
N LEU A 19 -8.15 18.71 -4.22
CA LEU A 19 -7.24 18.64 -3.07
C LEU A 19 -5.79 18.85 -3.52
N ASN A 20 -4.97 19.39 -2.62
CA ASN A 20 -3.53 19.60 -2.82
C ASN A 20 -2.75 18.64 -1.92
N SER A 21 -1.88 17.80 -2.51
CA SER A 21 -1.04 16.84 -1.76
C SER A 21 0.03 17.48 -0.87
N HIS A 22 0.32 18.76 -1.07
CA HIS A 22 1.28 19.51 -0.26
C HIS A 22 0.60 20.23 0.93
N ASP A 23 -0.73 20.24 0.97
CA ASP A 23 -1.50 20.83 2.07
C ASP A 23 -1.73 19.77 3.16
N PRO A 24 -1.23 20.00 4.41
CA PRO A 24 -1.41 19.06 5.51
C PRO A 24 -2.88 18.75 5.84
N GLN A 25 -3.80 19.71 5.66
CA GLN A 25 -5.22 19.50 5.91
C GLN A 25 -5.84 18.60 4.83
N HIS A 26 -5.46 18.79 3.57
CA HIS A 26 -5.90 17.92 2.48
C HIS A 26 -5.33 16.50 2.61
N GLU A 27 -4.12 16.35 3.12
CA GLU A 27 -3.56 15.06 3.49
C GLU A 27 -4.36 14.36 4.60
N GLN A 28 -4.92 15.10 5.55
CA GLN A 28 -5.82 14.53 6.56
C GLN A 28 -7.11 14.00 5.92
N TYR A 29 -7.72 14.73 4.98
CA TYR A 29 -8.88 14.21 4.23
C TYR A 29 -8.54 12.94 3.45
N TYR A 30 -7.38 12.92 2.77
CA TYR A 30 -6.91 11.74 2.06
C TYR A 30 -6.73 10.53 2.99
N ARG A 31 -6.09 10.74 4.16
CA ARG A 31 -5.91 9.68 5.17
C ARG A 31 -7.24 9.14 5.66
N ALA A 32 -8.17 10.02 6.03
CA ALA A 32 -9.50 9.62 6.47
C ALA A 32 -10.24 8.81 5.39
N MET A 33 -10.23 9.25 4.13
CA MET A 33 -10.84 8.50 3.02
C MET A 33 -10.17 7.12 2.81
N ARG A 34 -8.85 7.05 2.99
CA ARG A 34 -8.10 5.79 2.87
C ARG A 34 -8.43 4.82 4.00
N ASP A 35 -8.63 5.30 5.22
CA ASP A 35 -8.99 4.47 6.37
C ASP A 35 -10.35 3.80 6.16
N GLU A 36 -11.33 4.51 5.60
CA GLU A 36 -12.63 3.94 5.19
C GLU A 36 -12.44 2.77 4.19
N ALA A 37 -11.54 2.95 3.21
CA ALA A 37 -11.23 1.91 2.24
C ALA A 37 -10.48 0.71 2.86
N ILE A 38 -9.63 0.94 3.88
CA ILE A 38 -8.93 -0.12 4.60
C ILE A 38 -9.92 -1.00 5.36
N ILE A 39 -10.98 -0.43 5.95
CA ILE A 39 -12.03 -1.19 6.64
C ILE A 39 -12.67 -2.20 5.68
N VAL A 40 -13.07 -1.74 4.48
CA VAL A 40 -13.69 -2.59 3.46
C VAL A 40 -12.70 -3.62 2.93
N TYR A 41 -11.45 -3.23 2.66
CA TYR A 41 -10.39 -4.17 2.28
C TYR A 41 -10.22 -5.29 3.31
N ASN A 42 -10.18 -4.96 4.60
CA ASN A 42 -10.03 -5.96 5.66
C ASN A 42 -11.20 -6.94 5.68
N ARG A 43 -12.44 -6.45 5.51
CA ARG A 43 -13.64 -7.30 5.41
C ARG A 43 -13.57 -8.24 4.20
N MET A 44 -13.12 -7.75 3.05
CA MET A 44 -12.95 -8.56 1.83
C MET A 44 -11.83 -9.60 1.95
N ASN A 45 -10.93 -9.46 2.92
CA ASN A 45 -9.86 -10.43 3.18
C ASN A 45 -10.24 -11.51 4.23
N GLN A 46 -11.45 -11.46 4.79
CA GLN A 46 -11.91 -12.43 5.78
C GLN A 46 -12.59 -13.66 5.16
N ASP A 47 -13.18 -13.52 3.97
CA ASP A 47 -13.97 -14.58 3.33
C ASP A 47 -13.50 -14.85 1.90
N THR A 48 -13.39 -16.12 1.54
CA THR A 48 -13.04 -16.57 0.19
C THR A 48 -14.22 -16.50 -0.78
N SER A 49 -15.45 -16.28 -0.29
CA SER A 49 -16.63 -16.03 -1.13
C SER A 49 -16.48 -14.80 -2.04
N ASP A 50 -15.61 -13.87 -1.66
CA ASP A 50 -15.30 -12.66 -2.42
C ASP A 50 -14.40 -12.92 -3.65
N LEU A 51 -13.81 -14.11 -3.73
CA LEU A 51 -12.82 -14.47 -4.73
C LEU A 51 -13.44 -15.15 -5.95
N LEU A 52 -12.79 -14.99 -7.10
CA LEU A 52 -13.05 -15.76 -8.31
C LEU A 52 -13.09 -17.27 -8.02
N ASP A 53 -13.94 -18.03 -8.73
CA ASP A 53 -14.11 -19.47 -8.48
C ASP A 53 -12.80 -20.24 -8.55
N SER A 54 -11.95 -19.90 -9.53
CA SER A 54 -10.63 -20.51 -9.70
C SER A 54 -9.73 -20.31 -8.48
N VAL A 55 -9.76 -19.13 -7.87
CA VAL A 55 -8.95 -18.81 -6.69
C VAL A 55 -9.58 -19.37 -5.41
N ARG A 56 -10.91 -19.29 -5.29
CA ARG A 56 -11.67 -19.82 -4.16
C ARG A 56 -11.51 -21.34 -4.00
N ASN A 57 -11.51 -22.06 -5.13
CA ASN A 57 -11.42 -23.52 -5.15
C ASN A 57 -9.98 -24.04 -4.97
N ASP A 58 -8.97 -23.16 -4.97
CA ASP A 58 -7.59 -23.55 -4.68
C ASP A 58 -7.38 -23.69 -3.16
N PRO A 59 -7.03 -24.90 -2.66
CA PRO A 59 -6.82 -25.14 -1.24
C PRO A 59 -5.63 -24.36 -0.65
N ASN A 60 -4.70 -23.89 -1.49
CA ASN A 60 -3.53 -23.11 -1.07
C ASN A 60 -3.82 -21.60 -0.98
N THR A 61 -5.00 -21.16 -1.42
CA THR A 61 -5.38 -19.76 -1.31
C THR A 61 -5.45 -19.33 0.14
N ARG A 62 -4.65 -18.32 0.49
CA ARG A 62 -4.62 -17.68 1.80
C ARG A 62 -4.56 -16.16 1.62
N PRO A 63 -5.14 -15.38 2.54
CA PRO A 63 -4.99 -13.94 2.53
C PRO A 63 -3.51 -13.54 2.76
N PRO A 64 -3.08 -12.34 2.34
CA PRO A 64 -3.90 -11.30 1.72
C PRO A 64 -4.27 -11.61 0.26
N PHE A 65 -5.52 -11.34 -0.09
CA PHE A 65 -6.01 -11.46 -1.46
C PHE A 65 -5.60 -10.24 -2.30
N PHE A 66 -5.37 -10.46 -3.58
CA PHE A 66 -5.00 -9.39 -4.51
C PHE A 66 -6.20 -8.93 -5.32
N TRP A 67 -6.12 -7.73 -5.89
CA TRP A 67 -7.21 -7.14 -6.66
C TRP A 67 -7.77 -8.09 -7.74
N HIS A 68 -6.90 -8.79 -8.47
CA HIS A 68 -7.28 -9.76 -9.51
C HIS A 68 -7.84 -11.07 -8.97
N HIS A 69 -7.77 -11.34 -7.66
CA HIS A 69 -8.46 -12.48 -7.06
C HIS A 69 -9.92 -12.17 -6.78
N ILE A 70 -10.29 -10.90 -6.58
CA ILE A 70 -11.63 -10.48 -6.21
C ILE A 70 -12.56 -10.49 -7.42
N ARG A 71 -13.78 -11.02 -7.28
CA ARG A 71 -14.79 -10.96 -8.34
C ARG A 71 -15.16 -9.51 -8.70
N PRO A 72 -15.44 -9.19 -9.98
CA PRO A 72 -15.89 -7.85 -10.37
C PRO A 72 -17.10 -7.35 -9.58
N GLU A 73 -18.09 -8.22 -9.31
CA GLU A 73 -19.27 -7.87 -8.51
C GLU A 73 -18.90 -7.47 -7.07
N ARG A 74 -17.92 -8.15 -6.48
CA ARG A 74 -17.46 -7.86 -5.12
C ARG A 74 -16.55 -6.63 -5.05
N GLN A 75 -15.79 -6.36 -6.11
CA GLN A 75 -15.13 -5.06 -6.27
C GLN A 75 -16.16 -3.93 -6.31
N ARG A 76 -17.21 -4.08 -7.14
CA ARG A 76 -18.30 -3.11 -7.25
C ARG A 76 -19.04 -2.90 -5.92
N TRP A 77 -19.33 -3.99 -5.21
CA TRP A 77 -19.92 -3.93 -3.87
C TRP A 77 -19.01 -3.16 -2.90
N GLY A 78 -17.71 -3.45 -2.87
CA GLY A 78 -16.75 -2.76 -1.99
C GLY A 78 -16.70 -1.26 -2.26
N ILE A 79 -16.75 -0.84 -3.53
CA ILE A 79 -16.81 0.57 -3.92
C ILE A 79 -18.08 1.25 -3.37
N MET A 80 -19.24 0.60 -3.50
CA MET A 80 -20.49 1.11 -2.94
C MET A 80 -20.42 1.19 -1.42
N GLU A 81 -19.91 0.14 -0.77
CA GLU A 81 -19.83 0.02 0.68
C GLU A 81 -19.02 1.16 1.30
N ILE A 82 -17.88 1.53 0.70
CA ILE A 82 -17.07 2.68 1.13
C ILE A 82 -17.89 3.97 1.04
N SER A 83 -18.47 4.24 -0.13
CA SER A 83 -19.18 5.50 -0.38
C SER A 83 -20.42 5.67 0.50
N ARG A 84 -21.13 4.57 0.81
CA ARG A 84 -22.35 4.58 1.63
C ARG A 84 -22.08 4.75 3.12
N ASN A 85 -20.99 4.17 3.61
CA ASN A 85 -20.64 4.20 5.03
C ASN A 85 -19.68 5.34 5.39
N ALA A 86 -19.37 6.22 4.45
CA ALA A 86 -18.46 7.35 4.67
C ALA A 86 -18.88 8.22 5.86
N GLY A 87 -17.93 8.48 6.75
CA GLY A 87 -18.09 9.38 7.88
C GLY A 87 -18.34 10.85 7.46
N PRO A 88 -18.78 11.71 8.40
CA PRO A 88 -19.14 13.10 8.10
C PRO A 88 -18.04 13.91 7.42
N LEU A 89 -16.77 13.62 7.75
CA LEU A 89 -15.60 14.30 7.21
C LEU A 89 -15.35 13.99 5.73
N THR A 90 -15.61 12.76 5.31
CA THR A 90 -15.24 12.22 3.98
C THR A 90 -16.44 12.11 3.04
N ARG A 91 -17.67 12.17 3.57
CA ARG A 91 -18.91 12.00 2.80
C ARG A 91 -19.00 12.88 1.56
N SER A 92 -18.76 14.18 1.69
CA SER A 92 -18.84 15.13 0.56
C SER A 92 -17.78 14.87 -0.53
N LEU A 93 -16.66 14.24 -0.18
CA LEU A 93 -15.63 13.81 -1.15
C LEU A 93 -16.10 12.59 -1.93
N PHE A 94 -16.70 11.62 -1.24
CA PHE A 94 -17.27 10.44 -1.90
C PHE A 94 -18.51 10.77 -2.73
N GLU A 95 -19.38 11.69 -2.29
CA GLU A 95 -20.53 12.14 -3.08
C GLU A 95 -20.10 12.72 -4.43
N ARG A 96 -19.03 13.52 -4.46
CA ARG A 96 -18.40 14.03 -5.69
C ARG A 96 -17.82 12.92 -6.59
N GLY A 97 -17.56 11.76 -6.02
CA GLY A 97 -17.08 10.58 -6.72
C GLY A 97 -18.15 9.79 -7.45
N SER A 98 -19.44 10.06 -7.21
CA SER A 98 -20.54 9.33 -7.81
C SER A 98 -20.50 9.43 -9.34
N THR A 99 -20.49 8.29 -10.02
CA THR A 99 -20.44 8.24 -11.49
C THR A 99 -21.08 6.95 -12.02
N THR A 100 -21.38 6.95 -13.31
CA THR A 100 -21.84 5.78 -14.06
C THR A 100 -20.80 5.38 -15.11
N GLY A 101 -20.96 4.20 -15.72
CA GLY A 101 -20.02 3.70 -16.74
C GLY A 101 -18.80 2.98 -16.15
N GLU A 102 -17.67 3.07 -16.85
CA GLU A 102 -16.45 2.28 -16.59
C GLU A 102 -15.90 2.42 -15.15
N TYR A 103 -15.97 3.63 -14.58
CA TYR A 103 -15.48 3.93 -13.23
C TYR A 103 -16.61 3.98 -12.19
N GLY A 104 -17.82 3.57 -12.58
CA GLY A 104 -18.95 3.47 -11.67
C GLY A 104 -18.74 2.38 -10.61
N PRO A 105 -19.47 2.44 -9.49
CA PRO A 105 -20.46 3.46 -9.13
C PRO A 105 -19.85 4.70 -8.46
N ASN A 106 -18.57 4.65 -8.10
CA ASN A 106 -17.88 5.75 -7.45
C ASN A 106 -16.37 5.70 -7.74
N TRP A 107 -15.87 6.63 -8.55
CA TRP A 107 -14.47 6.59 -8.99
C TRP A 107 -13.49 6.88 -7.84
N VAL A 108 -13.92 7.65 -6.84
CA VAL A 108 -13.10 8.00 -5.67
C VAL A 108 -12.88 6.76 -4.80
N ALA A 109 -13.97 6.08 -4.43
CA ALA A 109 -13.90 4.83 -3.68
C ALA A 109 -13.21 3.72 -4.49
N GLY A 110 -13.43 3.66 -5.81
CA GLY A 110 -12.74 2.75 -6.71
C GLY A 110 -11.22 2.93 -6.71
N TRP A 111 -10.76 4.18 -6.84
CA TRP A 111 -9.34 4.50 -6.79
C TRP A 111 -8.73 4.14 -5.43
N LEU A 112 -9.41 4.52 -4.33
CA LEU A 112 -8.91 4.26 -2.97
C LEU A 112 -8.82 2.78 -2.67
N LEU A 113 -9.87 2.00 -2.96
CA LEU A 113 -9.87 0.56 -2.71
C LEU A 113 -8.76 -0.13 -3.52
N TYR A 114 -8.63 0.19 -4.81
CA TYR A 114 -7.54 -0.33 -5.64
C TYR A 114 -6.16 0.05 -5.09
N SER A 115 -5.98 1.30 -4.64
CA SER A 115 -4.72 1.77 -4.06
C SER A 115 -4.33 0.99 -2.79
N VAL A 116 -5.31 0.63 -1.96
CA VAL A 116 -5.11 -0.18 -0.74
C VAL A 116 -4.67 -1.58 -1.12
N PHE A 117 -5.40 -2.27 -2.00
CA PHE A 117 -5.01 -3.60 -2.51
C PHE A 117 -3.59 -3.60 -3.08
N ARG A 118 -3.26 -2.62 -3.91
CA ARG A 118 -1.94 -2.51 -4.54
C ARG A 118 -0.83 -2.28 -3.52
N SER A 119 -1.09 -1.54 -2.44
CA SER A 119 -0.10 -1.28 -1.38
C SER A 119 0.21 -2.50 -0.51
N ARG A 120 -0.72 -3.46 -0.44
CA ARG A 120 -0.57 -4.71 0.33
C ARG A 120 -0.03 -5.87 -0.51
N ASP A 121 0.03 -5.73 -1.83
CA ASP A 121 0.66 -6.72 -2.70
C ASP A 121 2.20 -6.68 -2.56
N VAL A 122 2.76 -7.74 -1.99
CA VAL A 122 4.22 -7.90 -1.80
C VAL A 122 5.00 -7.85 -3.12
N ARG A 123 4.39 -8.23 -4.25
CA ARG A 123 5.00 -8.13 -5.59
C ARG A 123 5.20 -6.66 -5.99
N ASN A 124 4.28 -5.78 -5.58
CA ASN A 124 4.38 -4.35 -5.82
C ASN A 124 5.44 -3.67 -4.93
N ASN A 125 5.74 -4.24 -3.75
CA ASN A 125 6.78 -3.72 -2.85
C ASN A 125 8.21 -4.04 -3.30
N ARG A 126 8.43 -5.11 -4.08
CA ARG A 126 9.77 -5.47 -4.60
C ARG A 126 10.32 -4.46 -5.59
N ASN A 127 9.46 -3.80 -6.39
CA ASN A 127 9.92 -2.76 -7.33
C ASN A 127 10.29 -1.43 -6.65
N ARG A 128 9.85 -1.18 -5.40
CA ARG A 128 10.22 0.03 -4.66
C ARG A 128 11.59 -0.09 -3.98
N ARG A 129 11.94 -1.28 -3.46
CA ARG A 129 13.23 -1.50 -2.78
C ARG A 129 14.44 -1.53 -3.72
N LYS A 130 14.22 -1.62 -5.03
CA LYS A 130 15.31 -1.58 -6.02
C LYS A 130 15.77 -0.14 -6.37
N GLY A 131 15.09 0.88 -5.85
CA GLY A 131 15.40 2.30 -6.10
C GLY A 131 16.12 3.03 -4.96
N ASP A 132 16.27 2.42 -3.78
CA ASP A 132 16.85 3.03 -2.57
C ASP A 132 18.20 2.40 -2.15
N ASP A 133 18.89 1.70 -3.05
CA ASP A 133 20.24 1.13 -2.77
C ASP A 133 21.38 2.04 -3.29
N HIS A 134 21.18 3.36 -3.24
CA HIS A 134 22.22 4.34 -3.48
C HIS A 134 22.20 5.42 -2.39
N GLY A 135 22.99 5.19 -1.33
CA GLY A 135 23.61 6.26 -0.58
C GLY A 135 23.35 6.26 0.92
N HIS A 136 24.16 5.50 1.68
CA HIS A 136 24.91 6.06 2.81
C HIS A 136 26.05 5.13 3.25
N ASP A 137 27.04 4.89 2.39
CA ASP A 137 28.38 4.50 2.86
C ASP A 137 29.28 5.74 2.77
N SER A 138 29.30 6.52 3.85
CA SER A 138 30.25 7.61 4.06
C SER A 138 31.16 7.22 5.21
N LYS A 139 32.29 6.61 4.84
CA LYS A 139 33.49 6.43 5.66
C LYS A 139 34.04 7.75 6.21
N ARG A 140 34.75 7.60 7.33
CA ARG A 140 35.90 8.37 7.90
C ARG A 140 35.57 9.32 9.05
N GLU A 141 36.40 9.46 10.09
CA GLU A 141 37.50 8.69 10.71
C GLU A 141 37.93 9.50 11.95
N LYS A 142 38.25 8.82 13.07
CA LYS A 142 39.19 9.19 14.18
C LYS A 142 38.83 10.40 15.08
N GLN A 143 39.07 10.40 16.40
CA GLN A 143 40.33 10.07 17.09
C GLN A 143 40.22 9.96 18.64
N ALA A 144 41.06 9.08 19.23
CA ALA A 144 41.65 9.05 20.61
C ALA A 144 40.74 8.72 21.84
N GLN A 145 41.12 7.96 22.88
CA GLN A 145 42.45 7.55 23.41
C GLN A 145 42.34 6.44 24.51
N SER A 146 43.43 5.65 24.70
CA SER A 146 43.92 4.93 25.94
C SER A 146 43.05 3.82 26.58
N ASP A 147 43.52 2.75 27.23
CA ASP A 147 44.81 2.05 27.48
C ASP A 147 44.46 0.74 28.25
N THR A 148 45.38 -0.23 28.29
CA THR A 148 45.50 -1.43 29.15
C THR A 148 44.88 -2.79 28.75
N GLY A 149 45.75 -3.82 28.63
CA GLY A 149 45.51 -5.15 29.26
C GLY A 149 45.65 -6.45 28.45
N LEU A 150 46.88 -6.98 28.28
CA LEU A 150 47.33 -8.40 28.48
C LEU A 150 46.47 -9.57 27.92
N THR A 151 46.86 -10.34 26.90
CA THR A 151 47.79 -11.53 26.86
C THR A 151 47.23 -12.46 25.75
N LYS A 152 47.93 -13.31 24.98
CA LYS A 152 48.98 -14.29 25.27
C LYS A 152 49.49 -14.83 23.91
N LYS A 153 50.80 -15.00 23.76
CA LYS A 153 51.47 -15.73 22.67
C LYS A 153 51.08 -17.22 22.67
N TYR A 154 51.07 -17.87 21.51
CA TYR A 154 51.88 -19.08 21.27
C TYR A 154 52.06 -19.31 19.75
N TYR A 155 53.31 -19.51 19.33
CA TYR A 155 53.73 -19.96 18.01
C TYR A 155 54.31 -21.37 18.20
N ASP A 156 54.06 -22.30 17.28
CA ASP A 156 54.91 -23.47 17.07
C ASP A 156 54.74 -23.99 15.62
N PRO A 157 55.83 -24.22 14.84
CA PRO A 157 55.77 -24.35 13.39
C PRO A 157 55.96 -25.78 12.86
N VAL A 158 55.67 -25.91 11.56
CA VAL A 158 56.06 -27.01 10.66
C VAL A 158 55.40 -28.36 10.91
N ARG A 159 54.50 -28.75 9.99
CA ARG A 159 54.46 -30.13 9.48
C ARG A 159 53.81 -30.20 8.10
N ASN A 160 54.69 -30.35 7.11
CA ASN A 160 54.68 -31.27 5.98
C ASN A 160 53.43 -31.40 5.11
N GLY A 161 53.67 -31.23 3.82
CA GLY A 161 52.87 -31.73 2.71
C GLY A 161 53.20 -30.99 1.43
#